data_AF-A0A8T2LSU5-F1
#
_entry.id   AF-A0A8T2LSU5-F1
#
_cell.length_a   1.000
_cell.length_b   1.000
_cell.length_c   1.000
_cell.angle_alpha   90.00
_cell.angle_beta   90.00
_cell.angle_gamma   90.00
#
_symmetry.space_group_name_H-M   'P 1'
#
loop_
_entity.id
_entity.type
_entity.pdbx_description
1 polymer ?
#
loop_
_entity_poly.entity_id
_entity_poly.type
_entity_poly.pdbx_seq_one_letter_code
_entity_poly.pdbx_strand_id
1 'polypeptide(L)'
;MLSNVQRSFRPLSSNLTMVRGLHKSALDVIERPAPEETVTSSFGRFIQGVQPSHLSPKVIQRSKRMVLDSIGVGLLGSTTEVFDLALQHCQHMYAPDDISFVYGRNGTKLSPTLAAFVNGVAVHSMDFDDTWHPATHPSGAVLPALLAISDMLPKNSKPRGVDLLLAFNVGIEIQGRLLRFSNEARNIPKRFHPPTVVGTMGSAAACARLLSLDPTQCSNALAIAASLSGAPMANAATQSKPLHIGNASRLGLEAALLASRGLEASPLILDAVPGVAGFSAFYEDYAPQPLPSPEEVEMHSFLLEEQDMAFKRFPAHLGMHWVADAAATVHKALMDLPIRSISPNMVQDILLRVPHSKYINRPYPESEHQARHSFQFNACTALLDGEVTVQSFQNEAVLRPELYELLSRVRVEHPQDNPANFNRMYAEVEVTLVSGDVFRGRCDTFYGHWRNPLSEESLKKKFRNNAGAVLTPDRVDALVQAVDELEYLDDCTPLLTPLQ
;
A
#
# COMPACT_ATOMS: atom_id res chain seq x y z
N MET A 1 -24.56 94.08 5.57
CA MET A 1 -23.74 94.53 4.42
C MET A 1 -23.16 93.29 3.77
N LEU A 2 -23.16 93.20 2.42
CA LEU A 2 -22.63 92.10 1.58
C LEU A 2 -23.36 90.73 1.78
N SER A 3 -24.16 90.12 0.88
CA SER A 3 -24.13 89.93 -0.61
C SER A 3 -22.84 89.25 -1.10
N ASN A 4 -22.73 88.29 -2.04
CA ASN A 4 -23.64 87.50 -2.92
C ASN A 4 -22.75 86.43 -3.66
N VAL A 5 -23.18 85.30 -4.28
CA VAL A 5 -24.50 84.60 -4.40
C VAL A 5 -24.31 83.10 -4.77
N GLN A 6 -25.25 82.25 -4.35
CA GLN A 6 -25.83 81.03 -4.99
C GLN A 6 -25.18 80.41 -6.27
N ARG A 7 -24.84 79.10 -6.28
CA ARG A 7 -25.49 78.02 -7.10
C ARG A 7 -24.77 76.65 -7.07
N SER A 8 -25.57 75.60 -7.32
CA SER A 8 -25.28 74.15 -7.34
C SER A 8 -24.69 73.63 -8.67
N PHE A 9 -23.84 72.59 -8.66
CA PHE A 9 -23.60 71.75 -9.85
C PHE A 9 -23.18 70.28 -9.55
N ARG A 10 -23.79 69.37 -10.31
CA ARG A 10 -23.41 67.97 -10.69
C ARG A 10 -24.32 67.61 -11.89
N PRO A 11 -24.01 66.63 -12.78
CA PRO A 11 -22.75 65.90 -13.00
C PRO A 11 -22.35 65.66 -14.49
N LEU A 12 -21.18 65.03 -14.70
CA LEU A 12 -20.80 64.05 -15.75
C LEU A 12 -20.65 64.40 -17.26
N SER A 13 -19.60 63.80 -17.86
CA SER A 13 -19.19 63.76 -19.29
C SER A 13 -18.77 65.12 -19.91
N SER A 14 -17.72 65.28 -20.71
CA SER A 14 -16.60 64.43 -21.17
C SER A 14 -15.35 65.35 -21.40
N ASN A 15 -14.16 64.98 -21.91
CA ASN A 15 -13.69 63.78 -22.60
C ASN A 15 -12.14 63.60 -22.47
N LEU A 16 -11.50 62.83 -23.38
CA LEU A 16 -10.04 62.63 -23.56
C LEU A 16 -9.21 63.94 -23.62
N THR A 17 -7.89 64.01 -23.32
CA THR A 17 -6.83 63.02 -23.61
C THR A 17 -5.55 63.28 -22.78
N MET A 18 -4.99 62.27 -22.11
CA MET A 18 -3.52 62.12 -22.00
C MET A 18 -3.14 60.69 -21.61
N VAL A 19 -2.72 59.88 -22.58
CA VAL A 19 -2.14 58.56 -22.32
C VAL A 19 -0.65 58.75 -22.02
N ARG A 20 -0.21 58.38 -20.81
CA ARG A 20 1.18 57.94 -20.59
C ARG A 20 1.18 56.43 -20.60
N GLY A 21 1.95 55.86 -21.53
CA GLY A 21 1.86 54.44 -21.87
C GLY A 21 2.23 53.54 -20.70
N LEU A 22 1.25 52.79 -20.22
CA LEU A 22 1.52 51.46 -19.68
C LEU A 22 2.03 50.61 -20.85
N HIS A 23 3.25 50.11 -20.74
CA HIS A 23 3.78 49.13 -21.69
C HIS A 23 2.81 47.94 -21.77
N LYS A 24 2.50 47.44 -22.98
CA LYS A 24 1.68 46.22 -23.14
C LYS A 24 2.23 45.04 -22.32
N SER A 25 3.56 44.92 -22.27
CA SER A 25 4.28 43.92 -21.45
C SER A 25 4.08 44.04 -19.94
N ALA A 26 3.44 45.11 -19.43
CA ALA A 26 3.03 45.22 -18.02
C ALA A 26 1.58 44.74 -17.79
N LEU A 27 0.74 44.73 -18.81
CA LEU A 27 -0.59 44.11 -18.78
C LEU A 27 -0.49 42.59 -18.97
N ASP A 28 0.42 42.14 -19.85
CA ASP A 28 0.78 40.72 -20.02
C ASP A 28 1.38 40.06 -18.75
N VAL A 29 1.70 40.86 -17.71
CA VAL A 29 2.17 40.40 -16.39
C VAL A 29 1.06 40.38 -15.34
N ILE A 30 -0.04 41.12 -15.55
CA ILE A 30 -1.18 41.22 -14.64
C ILE A 30 -2.26 40.19 -15.01
N GLU A 31 -2.43 39.89 -16.29
CA GLU A 31 -3.07 38.65 -16.74
C GLU A 31 -1.99 37.57 -16.91
N ARG A 32 -1.50 37.01 -15.79
CA ARG A 32 -0.97 35.65 -15.87
C ARG A 32 -2.12 34.77 -16.38
N PRO A 33 -2.01 34.08 -17.53
CA PRO A 33 -2.92 32.97 -17.78
C PRO A 33 -2.81 32.03 -16.58
N ALA A 34 -3.92 31.37 -16.21
CA ALA A 34 -3.84 30.28 -15.25
C ALA A 34 -2.70 29.35 -15.74
N PRO A 35 -1.71 29.03 -14.88
CA PRO A 35 -0.57 28.24 -15.32
C PRO A 35 -1.11 26.98 -15.99
N GLU A 36 -0.55 26.62 -17.15
CA GLU A 36 -0.92 25.39 -17.86
C GLU A 36 -0.99 24.25 -16.85
N GLU A 37 -2.09 23.49 -16.88
CA GLU A 37 -2.34 22.49 -15.85
C GLU A 37 -1.18 21.50 -15.78
N THR A 38 -0.43 21.58 -14.69
CA THR A 38 0.71 20.69 -14.44
C THR A 38 0.16 19.38 -13.91
N VAL A 39 0.87 18.28 -14.17
CA VAL A 39 0.53 16.99 -13.58
C VAL A 39 0.51 17.12 -12.05
N THR A 40 1.46 17.86 -11.48
CA THR A 40 1.50 18.14 -10.04
C THR A 40 0.24 18.85 -9.54
N SER A 41 -0.22 19.93 -10.20
CA SER A 41 -1.39 20.69 -9.76
C SER A 41 -2.71 19.93 -9.98
N SER A 42 -2.81 19.14 -11.04
CA SER A 42 -3.96 18.25 -11.28
C SER A 42 -4.16 17.25 -10.14
N PHE A 43 -3.07 16.68 -9.61
CA PHE A 43 -3.11 15.80 -8.43
C PHE A 43 -3.52 16.56 -7.16
N GLY A 44 -3.00 17.79 -6.96
CA GLY A 44 -3.40 18.65 -5.84
C GLY A 44 -4.90 18.98 -5.85
N ARG A 45 -5.46 19.32 -7.02
CA ARG A 45 -6.89 19.56 -7.22
C ARG A 45 -7.71 18.28 -6.97
N PHE A 46 -7.28 17.14 -7.49
CA PHE A 46 -7.96 15.86 -7.26
C PHE A 46 -8.05 15.51 -5.77
N ILE A 47 -6.94 15.63 -5.03
CA ILE A 47 -6.88 15.29 -3.59
C ILE A 47 -7.83 16.18 -2.79
N GLN A 48 -7.94 17.47 -3.08
CA GLN A 48 -8.82 18.36 -2.33
C GLN A 48 -10.29 18.27 -2.78
N GLY A 49 -10.55 18.20 -4.09
CA GLY A 49 -11.89 18.30 -4.67
C GLY A 49 -12.75 17.04 -4.51
N VAL A 50 -12.15 15.86 -4.34
CA VAL A 50 -12.90 14.60 -4.30
C VAL A 50 -13.77 14.46 -3.04
N GLN A 51 -15.05 14.15 -3.27
CA GLN A 51 -16.11 14.04 -2.25
C GLN A 51 -16.57 12.58 -2.02
N PRO A 52 -17.22 12.27 -0.88
CA PRO A 52 -17.74 10.93 -0.59
C PRO A 52 -18.67 10.35 -1.67
N SER A 53 -19.42 11.19 -2.37
CA SER A 53 -20.33 10.81 -3.46
C SER A 53 -19.65 10.15 -4.66
N HIS A 54 -18.33 10.30 -4.83
CA HIS A 54 -17.56 9.64 -5.88
C HIS A 54 -17.13 8.21 -5.50
N LEU A 55 -17.33 7.79 -4.24
CA LEU A 55 -17.05 6.42 -3.82
C LEU A 55 -18.21 5.53 -4.26
N SER A 56 -18.06 4.81 -5.38
CA SER A 56 -19.06 3.82 -5.76
C SER A 56 -19.15 2.68 -4.72
N PRO A 57 -20.29 1.97 -4.62
CA PRO A 57 -20.44 0.85 -3.68
C PRO A 57 -19.33 -0.22 -3.82
N LYS A 58 -18.76 -0.37 -5.02
CA LYS A 58 -17.65 -1.29 -5.31
C LYS A 58 -16.33 -0.83 -4.68
N VAL A 59 -16.04 0.47 -4.72
CA VAL A 59 -14.87 1.08 -4.03
C VAL A 59 -15.03 0.92 -2.52
N ILE A 60 -16.21 1.22 -1.98
CA ILE A 60 -16.52 1.06 -0.55
C ILE A 60 -16.33 -0.40 -0.10
N GLN A 61 -16.92 -1.36 -0.82
CA GLN A 61 -16.78 -2.79 -0.51
C GLN A 61 -15.30 -3.25 -0.54
N ARG A 62 -14.55 -2.88 -1.57
CA ARG A 62 -13.13 -3.27 -1.72
C ARG A 62 -12.25 -2.64 -0.65
N SER A 63 -12.43 -1.35 -0.37
CA SER A 63 -11.65 -0.64 0.65
C SER A 63 -11.97 -1.14 2.07
N LYS A 64 -13.22 -1.48 2.41
CA LYS A 64 -13.53 -2.16 3.69
C LYS A 64 -12.76 -3.49 3.85
N ARG A 65 -12.71 -4.31 2.80
CA ARG A 65 -11.92 -5.57 2.80
C ARG A 65 -10.43 -5.30 3.03
N MET A 66 -9.88 -4.26 2.42
CA MET A 66 -8.49 -3.84 2.61
C MET A 66 -8.20 -3.34 4.03
N VAL A 67 -9.10 -2.53 4.60
CA VAL A 67 -9.01 -2.05 5.98
C VAL A 67 -9.00 -3.24 6.96
N LEU A 68 -9.94 -4.17 6.81
CA LEU A 68 -10.01 -5.36 7.66
C LEU A 68 -8.73 -6.22 7.55
N ASP A 69 -8.27 -6.52 6.33
CA ASP A 69 -7.05 -7.33 6.13
C ASP A 69 -5.82 -6.67 6.74
N SER A 70 -5.64 -5.36 6.49
CA SER A 70 -4.49 -4.58 6.97
C SER A 70 -4.46 -4.48 8.49
N ILE A 71 -5.58 -4.27 9.17
CA ILE A 71 -5.66 -4.32 10.64
C ILE A 71 -5.31 -5.72 11.14
N GLY A 72 -5.89 -6.77 10.54
CA GLY A 72 -5.65 -8.16 10.95
C GLY A 72 -4.18 -8.55 10.87
N VAL A 73 -3.53 -8.34 9.72
CA VAL A 73 -2.09 -8.65 9.57
C VAL A 73 -1.20 -7.74 10.40
N GLY A 74 -1.61 -6.49 10.65
CA GLY A 74 -0.90 -5.58 11.55
C GLY A 74 -0.94 -6.01 13.01
N LEU A 75 -2.10 -6.51 13.49
CA LEU A 75 -2.22 -7.06 14.85
C LEU A 75 -1.33 -8.30 15.01
N LEU A 76 -1.40 -9.27 14.08
CA LEU A 76 -0.49 -10.42 14.11
C LEU A 76 0.98 -9.99 14.01
N GLY A 77 1.28 -9.03 13.14
CA GLY A 77 2.62 -8.48 12.95
C GLY A 77 3.20 -7.75 14.17
N SER A 78 2.35 -7.31 15.11
CA SER A 78 2.79 -6.78 16.40
C SER A 78 3.43 -7.83 17.32
N THR A 79 3.45 -9.11 16.93
CA THR A 79 4.14 -10.20 17.65
C THR A 79 5.54 -10.51 17.11
N THR A 80 6.05 -9.71 16.17
CA THR A 80 7.34 -9.96 15.48
C THR A 80 8.52 -9.19 16.09
N GLU A 81 9.71 -9.77 16.02
CA GLU A 81 10.96 -9.14 16.50
C GLU A 81 11.21 -7.77 15.83
N VAL A 82 10.96 -7.64 14.52
CA VAL A 82 11.13 -6.38 13.78
C VAL A 82 10.22 -5.26 14.30
N PHE A 83 9.01 -5.61 14.76
CA PHE A 83 8.10 -4.67 15.41
C PHE A 83 8.64 -4.24 16.78
N ASP A 84 9.09 -5.18 17.61
CA ASP A 84 9.64 -4.86 18.93
C ASP A 84 10.92 -4.01 18.83
N LEU A 85 11.81 -4.29 17.87
CA LEU A 85 12.98 -3.48 17.58
C LEU A 85 12.60 -2.05 17.16
N ALA A 86 11.59 -1.89 16.30
CA ALA A 86 11.09 -0.59 15.87
C ALA A 86 10.46 0.20 17.04
N LEU A 87 9.63 -0.45 17.85
CA LEU A 87 8.98 0.13 19.01
C LEU A 87 9.99 0.58 20.08
N GLN A 88 10.94 -0.30 20.43
CA GLN A 88 12.01 0.02 21.38
C GLN A 88 12.89 1.16 20.86
N HIS A 89 13.21 1.20 19.57
CA HIS A 89 13.95 2.33 19.00
C HIS A 89 13.17 3.64 19.16
N CYS A 90 11.86 3.66 18.87
CA CYS A 90 11.01 4.83 19.08
C CYS A 90 10.97 5.27 20.55
N GLN A 91 10.80 4.33 21.49
CA GLN A 91 10.71 4.63 22.92
C GLN A 91 12.03 5.11 23.54
N HIS A 92 13.18 4.65 23.06
CA HIS A 92 14.49 5.04 23.60
C HIS A 92 15.09 6.30 22.98
N MET A 93 14.79 6.60 21.71
CA MET A 93 15.45 7.70 20.97
C MET A 93 14.66 9.00 20.91
N TYR A 94 13.36 8.98 21.20
CA TYR A 94 12.47 10.14 21.08
C TYR A 94 11.83 10.49 22.42
N ALA A 95 11.46 11.75 22.60
CA ALA A 95 10.69 12.17 23.77
C ALA A 95 9.28 11.57 23.75
N PRO A 96 8.69 11.24 24.91
CA PRO A 96 7.33 10.68 24.98
C PRO A 96 6.27 11.74 24.68
N ASP A 97 5.71 11.69 23.48
CA ASP A 97 4.47 12.38 23.09
C ASP A 97 3.35 11.34 22.99
N ASP A 98 2.74 10.97 24.12
CA ASP A 98 1.81 9.83 24.26
C ASP A 98 0.42 10.10 23.65
N ILE A 99 0.37 10.27 22.33
CA ILE A 99 -0.82 10.70 21.58
C ILE A 99 -1.53 9.51 20.93
N SER A 100 -0.88 8.84 19.99
CA SER A 100 -1.49 7.84 19.11
C SER A 100 -1.11 6.42 19.51
N PHE A 101 -2.09 5.51 19.46
CA PHE A 101 -1.92 4.11 19.89
C PHE A 101 -0.97 3.26 19.03
N VAL A 102 -0.37 2.26 19.68
CA VAL A 102 0.46 1.23 19.05
C VAL A 102 -0.31 -0.10 18.99
N TYR A 103 -0.36 -0.72 17.81
CA TYR A 103 -1.06 -1.99 17.56
C TYR A 103 -0.62 -3.06 18.55
N GLY A 104 -1.58 -3.71 19.21
CA GLY A 104 -1.30 -4.86 20.06
C GLY A 104 -0.44 -4.59 21.29
N ARG A 105 -0.35 -3.33 21.73
CA ARG A 105 0.37 -2.91 22.94
C ARG A 105 -0.54 -2.02 23.79
N ASN A 106 -1.45 -2.67 24.52
CA ASN A 106 -2.50 -2.02 25.33
C ASN A 106 -1.94 -0.85 26.15
N GLY A 107 -2.46 0.36 25.93
CA GLY A 107 -2.06 1.58 26.62
C GLY A 107 -0.70 2.17 26.21
N THR A 108 0.05 1.54 25.30
CA THR A 108 1.28 2.11 24.72
C THR A 108 0.92 3.11 23.64
N LYS A 109 1.48 4.32 23.75
CA LYS A 109 1.30 5.40 22.78
C LYS A 109 2.65 5.95 22.33
N LEU A 110 2.62 6.64 21.20
CA LEU A 110 3.75 7.36 20.59
C LEU A 110 3.22 8.64 19.92
N SER A 111 4.13 9.49 19.45
CA SER A 111 3.75 10.60 18.57
C SER A 111 3.09 10.06 17.29
N PRO A 112 2.20 10.79 16.61
CA PRO A 112 1.41 10.25 15.50
C PRO A 112 2.25 9.69 14.34
N THR A 113 3.40 10.31 14.04
CA THR A 113 4.34 9.81 13.02
C THR A 113 5.06 8.54 13.47
N LEU A 114 5.42 8.41 14.74
CA LEU A 114 6.06 7.20 15.28
C LEU A 114 5.05 6.05 15.49
N ALA A 115 3.81 6.35 15.83
CA ALA A 115 2.72 5.36 15.84
C ALA A 115 2.45 4.83 14.42
N ALA A 116 2.33 5.71 13.43
CA ALA A 116 2.20 5.31 12.02
C ALA A 116 3.39 4.46 11.54
N PHE A 117 4.61 4.79 11.98
CA PHE A 117 5.82 4.01 11.69
C PHE A 117 5.74 2.57 12.23
N VAL A 118 5.53 2.42 13.54
CA VAL A 118 5.54 1.12 14.22
C VAL A 118 4.36 0.26 13.75
N ASN A 119 3.18 0.86 13.57
CA ASN A 119 2.00 0.15 13.06
C ASN A 119 2.17 -0.24 11.58
N GLY A 120 2.83 0.58 10.75
CA GLY A 120 3.19 0.21 9.38
C GLY A 120 4.25 -0.89 9.30
N VAL A 121 5.25 -0.88 10.20
CA VAL A 121 6.18 -2.01 10.38
C VAL A 121 5.40 -3.28 10.74
N ALA A 122 4.42 -3.20 11.64
CA ALA A 122 3.57 -4.33 12.01
C ALA A 122 2.87 -4.92 10.77
N VAL A 123 2.18 -4.10 9.97
CA VAL A 123 1.41 -4.55 8.78
C VAL A 123 2.28 -5.32 7.78
N HIS A 124 3.51 -4.88 7.53
CA HIS A 124 4.40 -5.50 6.54
C HIS A 124 5.45 -6.47 7.14
N SER A 125 5.47 -6.64 8.46
CA SER A 125 6.46 -7.45 9.21
C SER A 125 6.69 -8.85 8.62
N MET A 126 5.60 -9.52 8.27
CA MET A 126 5.57 -10.91 7.80
C MET A 126 5.31 -11.02 6.29
N ASP A 127 5.37 -9.92 5.53
CA ASP A 127 4.96 -9.87 4.12
C ASP A 127 3.58 -10.52 3.89
N PHE A 128 2.59 -10.21 4.72
CA PHE A 128 1.25 -10.86 4.74
C PHE A 128 0.08 -9.96 4.31
N ASP A 129 0.38 -8.68 4.13
CA ASP A 129 -0.52 -7.62 3.65
C ASP A 129 -0.92 -7.75 2.17
N ASP A 130 -1.90 -6.95 1.79
CA ASP A 130 -2.50 -6.93 0.46
C ASP A 130 -1.49 -6.62 -0.65
N THR A 131 -1.83 -6.95 -1.89
CA THR A 131 -0.97 -6.71 -3.05
C THR A 131 -1.80 -6.31 -4.27
N TRP A 132 -1.33 -5.30 -5.01
CA TRP A 132 -2.09 -4.70 -6.11
C TRP A 132 -1.43 -4.86 -7.50
N HIS A 133 -2.07 -4.28 -8.51
CA HIS A 133 -1.52 -4.15 -9.86
C HIS A 133 -1.65 -2.71 -10.40
N PRO A 134 -0.54 -2.06 -10.83
CA PRO A 134 0.86 -2.50 -10.80
C PRO A 134 1.39 -2.82 -9.39
N ALA A 135 2.56 -3.45 -9.30
CA ALA A 135 2.98 -4.17 -8.09
C ALA A 135 3.32 -3.24 -6.91
N THR A 136 2.50 -3.26 -5.85
CA THR A 136 2.76 -2.60 -4.56
C THR A 136 1.94 -3.23 -3.43
N HIS A 137 2.20 -2.82 -2.20
CA HIS A 137 1.47 -3.14 -0.97
C HIS A 137 0.82 -1.84 -0.45
N PRO A 138 -0.40 -1.49 -0.91
CA PRO A 138 -0.86 -0.10 -0.84
C PRO A 138 -1.52 0.29 0.48
N SER A 139 -2.14 -0.66 1.19
CA SER A 139 -2.92 -0.36 2.40
C SER A 139 -2.04 -0.07 3.62
N GLY A 140 -0.94 -0.81 3.77
CA GLY A 140 -0.03 -0.64 4.92
C GLY A 140 0.68 0.70 4.98
N ALA A 141 0.84 1.40 3.85
CA ALA A 141 1.36 2.76 3.86
C ALA A 141 0.31 3.80 4.30
N VAL A 142 -0.97 3.57 3.97
CA VAL A 142 -2.04 4.57 4.13
C VAL A 142 -2.78 4.43 5.47
N LEU A 143 -3.21 3.21 5.82
CA LEU A 143 -4.09 3.01 6.97
C LEU A 143 -3.46 3.37 8.33
N PRO A 144 -2.19 3.00 8.64
CA PRO A 144 -1.58 3.35 9.91
C PRO A 144 -1.45 4.86 10.12
N ALA A 145 -1.12 5.61 9.07
CA ALA A 145 -1.08 7.07 9.09
C ALA A 145 -2.46 7.69 9.34
N LEU A 146 -3.50 7.20 8.65
CA LEU A 146 -4.88 7.66 8.85
C LEU A 146 -5.42 7.35 10.24
N LEU A 147 -5.13 6.18 10.80
CA LEU A 147 -5.53 5.84 12.17
C LEU A 147 -4.75 6.65 13.21
N ALA A 148 -3.44 6.86 13.01
CA ALA A 148 -2.62 7.64 13.92
C ALA A 148 -3.03 9.13 13.95
N ILE A 149 -3.28 9.75 12.79
CA ILE A 149 -3.75 11.14 12.72
C ILE A 149 -5.21 11.26 13.21
N SER A 150 -6.05 10.24 12.99
CA SER A 150 -7.40 10.19 13.58
C SER A 150 -7.33 10.08 15.11
N ASP A 151 -6.39 9.32 15.68
CA ASP A 151 -6.23 9.26 17.14
C ASP A 151 -5.68 10.58 17.73
N MET A 152 -4.83 11.29 16.98
CA MET A 152 -4.34 12.64 17.35
C MET A 152 -5.46 13.68 17.51
N LEU A 153 -6.54 13.58 16.73
CA LEU A 153 -7.62 14.57 16.76
C LEU A 153 -8.42 14.52 18.08
N PRO A 154 -8.95 15.65 18.57
CA PRO A 154 -9.84 15.69 19.74
C PRO A 154 -11.04 14.74 19.61
N LYS A 155 -11.56 14.23 20.74
CA LYS A 155 -12.69 13.28 20.75
C LYS A 155 -13.94 13.79 20.01
N ASN A 156 -14.21 15.09 20.09
CA ASN A 156 -15.32 15.77 19.42
C ASN A 156 -14.97 16.24 17.98
N SER A 157 -13.87 15.77 17.43
CA SER A 157 -13.38 16.12 16.08
C SER A 157 -12.74 14.92 15.39
N LYS A 158 -13.08 13.69 15.82
CA LYS A 158 -12.76 12.46 15.09
C LYS A 158 -13.49 12.49 13.73
N PRO A 159 -12.87 12.03 12.63
CA PRO A 159 -13.52 11.97 11.34
C PRO A 159 -14.64 10.93 11.35
N ARG A 160 -15.68 11.16 10.55
CA ARG A 160 -16.70 10.14 10.23
C ARG A 160 -16.02 8.99 9.48
N GLY A 161 -16.55 7.79 9.58
CA GLY A 161 -15.97 6.63 8.90
C GLY A 161 -16.00 6.75 7.36
N VAL A 162 -16.98 7.47 6.80
CA VAL A 162 -16.99 7.83 5.37
C VAL A 162 -15.86 8.79 4.97
N ASP A 163 -15.47 9.73 5.83
CA ASP A 163 -14.37 10.65 5.54
C ASP A 163 -13.01 9.93 5.64
N LEU A 164 -12.90 8.98 6.57
CA LEU A 164 -11.76 8.06 6.67
C LEU A 164 -11.64 7.15 5.42
N LEU A 165 -12.76 6.57 4.96
CA LEU A 165 -12.81 5.77 3.73
C LEU A 165 -12.43 6.58 2.49
N LEU A 166 -12.88 7.84 2.41
CA LEU A 166 -12.51 8.74 1.30
C LEU A 166 -11.02 9.05 1.31
N ALA A 167 -10.46 9.44 2.46
CA ALA A 167 -9.03 9.68 2.60
C ALA A 167 -8.19 8.42 2.29
N PHE A 168 -8.65 7.25 2.73
CA PHE A 168 -8.03 5.97 2.39
C PHE A 168 -8.01 5.74 0.88
N ASN A 169 -9.16 5.82 0.22
CA ASN A 169 -9.26 5.61 -1.23
C ASN A 169 -8.50 6.64 -2.05
N VAL A 170 -8.35 7.89 -1.58
CA VAL A 170 -7.41 8.87 -2.18
C VAL A 170 -5.97 8.38 -2.11
N GLY A 171 -5.52 7.88 -0.95
CA GLY A 171 -4.17 7.32 -0.81
C GLY A 171 -3.89 6.10 -1.69
N ILE A 172 -4.90 5.26 -1.92
CA ILE A 172 -4.84 4.12 -2.85
C ILE A 172 -4.83 4.60 -4.31
N GLU A 173 -5.69 5.57 -4.66
CA GLU A 173 -5.79 6.12 -6.01
C GLU A 173 -4.49 6.78 -6.46
N ILE A 174 -3.92 7.68 -5.64
CA ILE A 174 -2.65 8.34 -5.95
C ILE A 174 -1.53 7.31 -6.16
N GLN A 175 -1.46 6.26 -5.34
CA GLN A 175 -0.50 5.18 -5.55
C GLN A 175 -0.67 4.52 -6.93
N GLY A 176 -1.91 4.15 -7.27
CA GLY A 176 -2.21 3.45 -8.52
C GLY A 176 -1.97 4.30 -9.76
N ARG A 177 -2.20 5.61 -9.68
CA ARG A 177 -1.97 6.56 -10.77
C ARG A 177 -0.47 6.81 -10.97
N LEU A 178 0.28 7.04 -9.89
CA LEU A 178 1.75 7.18 -9.94
C LEU A 178 2.45 5.91 -10.45
N LEU A 179 1.95 4.72 -10.11
CA LEU A 179 2.44 3.45 -10.69
C LEU A 179 2.16 3.30 -12.19
N ARG A 180 1.19 4.05 -12.74
CA ARG A 180 0.85 4.01 -14.18
C ARG A 180 1.67 4.99 -15.02
N PHE A 181 2.53 5.78 -14.39
CA PHE A 181 3.49 6.67 -15.06
C PHE A 181 4.72 5.94 -15.63
N SER A 182 4.81 4.62 -15.49
CA SER A 182 5.88 3.80 -16.04
C SER A 182 5.36 2.41 -16.38
N ASN A 183 5.84 1.81 -17.48
CA ASN A 183 5.47 0.42 -17.81
C ASN A 183 6.26 -0.59 -16.96
N GLU A 184 7.42 -0.20 -16.42
CA GLU A 184 8.27 -1.06 -15.59
C GLU A 184 7.53 -1.55 -14.33
N ALA A 185 6.72 -0.66 -13.72
CA ALA A 185 5.97 -0.90 -12.49
C ALA A 185 4.94 -2.05 -12.59
N ARG A 186 4.48 -2.38 -13.80
CA ARG A 186 3.57 -3.52 -14.04
C ARG A 186 4.23 -4.86 -13.74
N ASN A 187 5.55 -4.91 -13.72
CA ASN A 187 6.36 -6.09 -13.46
C ASN A 187 6.95 -6.05 -12.04
N ILE A 188 7.52 -7.17 -11.63
CA ILE A 188 8.25 -7.28 -10.36
C ILE A 188 9.45 -6.28 -10.36
N PRO A 189 9.60 -5.45 -9.31
CA PRO A 189 10.54 -4.33 -9.28
C PRO A 189 12.02 -4.76 -9.31
N LYS A 190 12.86 -3.90 -9.88
CA LYS A 190 14.32 -4.14 -10.06
C LYS A 190 15.23 -3.21 -9.27
N ARG A 191 14.82 -1.95 -9.06
CA ARG A 191 15.67 -0.86 -8.51
C ARG A 191 15.18 -0.42 -7.13
N PHE A 192 14.05 0.29 -7.07
CA PHE A 192 13.42 0.72 -5.83
C PHE A 192 12.26 -0.20 -5.43
N HIS A 193 11.97 -0.28 -4.13
CA HIS A 193 10.81 -1.00 -3.61
C HIS A 193 9.55 -0.11 -3.75
N PRO A 194 8.56 -0.44 -4.60
CA PRO A 194 7.46 0.45 -4.95
C PRO A 194 6.69 1.06 -3.76
N PRO A 195 6.43 0.35 -2.64
CA PRO A 195 5.76 0.97 -1.49
C PRO A 195 6.53 2.14 -0.85
N THR A 196 7.86 2.21 -1.00
CA THR A 196 8.65 3.38 -0.53
C THR A 196 8.62 4.57 -1.47
N VAL A 197 8.17 4.36 -2.70
CA VAL A 197 8.07 5.39 -3.73
C VAL A 197 6.64 5.90 -3.77
N VAL A 198 5.68 5.03 -4.10
CA VAL A 198 4.28 5.44 -4.22
C VAL A 198 3.53 5.43 -2.88
N GLY A 199 3.87 4.53 -1.96
CA GLY A 199 3.18 4.46 -0.66
C GLY A 199 3.38 5.71 0.19
N THR A 200 4.56 6.32 0.15
CA THR A 200 4.84 7.61 0.80
C THR A 200 3.95 8.73 0.24
N MET A 201 3.80 8.77 -1.08
CA MET A 201 2.91 9.72 -1.77
C MET A 201 1.43 9.45 -1.46
N GLY A 202 1.03 8.18 -1.35
CA GLY A 202 -0.31 7.76 -0.94
C GLY A 202 -0.64 8.16 0.50
N SER A 203 0.28 7.96 1.43
CA SER A 203 0.15 8.42 2.82
C SER A 203 0.01 9.94 2.89
N ALA A 204 0.84 10.69 2.15
CA ALA A 204 0.74 12.14 2.07
C ALA A 204 -0.60 12.61 1.50
N ALA A 205 -1.07 12.02 0.39
CA ALA A 205 -2.36 12.34 -0.22
C ALA A 205 -3.55 12.04 0.72
N ALA A 206 -3.52 10.89 1.39
CA ALA A 206 -4.56 10.50 2.34
C ALA A 206 -4.62 11.42 3.55
N CYS A 207 -3.46 11.73 4.16
CA CYS A 207 -3.38 12.65 5.29
C CYS A 207 -3.77 14.08 4.88
N ALA A 208 -3.37 14.55 3.70
CA ALA A 208 -3.78 15.85 3.16
C ALA A 208 -5.30 15.92 2.92
N ARG A 209 -5.92 14.87 2.38
CA ARG A 209 -7.38 14.77 2.22
C ARG A 209 -8.09 14.83 3.58
N LEU A 210 -7.60 14.12 4.59
CA LEU A 210 -8.23 14.06 5.91
C LEU A 210 -8.06 15.36 6.68
N LEU A 211 -6.90 16.02 6.55
CA LEU A 211 -6.65 17.38 7.08
C LEU A 211 -7.40 18.49 6.33
N SER A 212 -8.10 18.18 5.23
CA SER A 212 -8.80 19.14 4.37
C SER A 212 -7.91 20.28 3.87
N LEU A 213 -6.68 19.94 3.46
CA LEU A 213 -5.72 20.90 2.92
C LEU A 213 -6.19 21.48 1.58
N ASP A 214 -5.78 22.72 1.28
CA ASP A 214 -6.08 23.35 -0.02
C ASP A 214 -5.30 22.70 -1.18
N PRO A 215 -5.65 22.95 -2.46
CA PRO A 215 -4.99 22.31 -3.61
C PRO A 215 -3.47 22.57 -3.71
N THR A 216 -3.01 23.75 -3.26
CA THR A 216 -1.58 24.10 -3.24
C THR A 216 -0.85 23.36 -2.12
N GLN A 217 -1.45 23.29 -0.93
CA GLN A 217 -0.95 22.47 0.18
C GLN A 217 -0.94 20.97 -0.17
N CYS A 218 -1.95 20.45 -0.87
CA CYS A 218 -1.97 19.08 -1.37
C CYS A 218 -0.81 18.82 -2.36
N SER A 219 -0.56 19.77 -3.28
CA SER A 219 0.57 19.72 -4.20
C SER A 219 1.92 19.72 -3.46
N ASN A 220 2.07 20.60 -2.47
CA ASN A 220 3.26 20.68 -1.61
C ASN A 220 3.47 19.39 -0.79
N ALA A 221 2.40 18.79 -0.26
CA ALA A 221 2.50 17.53 0.49
C ALA A 221 3.07 16.40 -0.38
N LEU A 222 2.63 16.27 -1.63
CA LEU A 222 3.23 15.34 -2.60
C LEU A 222 4.68 15.68 -2.92
N ALA A 223 5.00 16.96 -3.10
CA ALA A 223 6.36 17.40 -3.44
C ALA A 223 7.37 17.21 -2.30
N ILE A 224 6.96 17.39 -1.05
CA ILE A 224 7.74 17.06 0.15
C ILE A 224 7.88 15.53 0.25
N ALA A 225 6.78 14.77 0.10
CA ALA A 225 6.80 13.30 0.19
C ALA A 225 7.72 12.65 -0.85
N ALA A 226 7.82 13.20 -2.07
CA ALA A 226 8.74 12.72 -3.10
C ALA A 226 10.22 12.82 -2.67
N SER A 227 10.57 13.85 -1.89
CA SER A 227 11.92 14.04 -1.35
C SER A 227 12.23 13.10 -0.16
N LEU A 228 11.21 12.51 0.44
CA LEU A 228 11.30 11.52 1.52
C LEU A 228 11.16 10.06 1.02
N SER A 229 11.08 9.86 -0.31
CA SER A 229 10.73 8.59 -0.94
C SER A 229 11.94 7.80 -1.46
N GLY A 230 11.75 6.47 -1.55
CA GLY A 230 12.65 5.55 -2.26
C GLY A 230 13.64 4.79 -1.36
N ALA A 231 13.50 3.47 -1.33
CA ALA A 231 14.47 2.53 -0.76
C ALA A 231 14.88 1.45 -1.78
N PRO A 232 16.15 1.01 -1.84
CA PRO A 232 16.59 -0.03 -2.78
C PRO A 232 15.99 -1.42 -2.51
N MET A 233 15.79 -2.18 -3.59
CA MET A 233 15.30 -3.56 -3.53
C MET A 233 16.21 -4.57 -2.80
N ALA A 234 17.45 -4.21 -2.48
CA ALA A 234 18.40 -5.11 -1.79
C ALA A 234 17.88 -5.61 -0.43
N ASN A 235 17.11 -4.77 0.29
CA ASN A 235 16.50 -5.13 1.57
C ASN A 235 15.15 -5.86 1.45
N ALA A 236 14.70 -6.22 0.25
CA ALA A 236 13.39 -6.84 0.05
C ALA A 236 13.22 -8.22 0.71
N ALA A 237 14.32 -8.91 1.03
CA ALA A 237 14.31 -10.22 1.71
C ALA A 237 15.13 -10.21 3.03
N THR A 238 15.25 -9.04 3.67
CA THR A 238 15.88 -8.86 4.98
C THR A 238 14.85 -8.39 6.01
N GLN A 239 15.22 -8.44 7.30
CA GLN A 239 14.42 -7.89 8.40
C GLN A 239 14.16 -6.38 8.26
N SER A 240 14.83 -5.69 7.35
CA SER A 240 14.59 -4.26 7.06
C SER A 240 13.42 -4.02 6.09
N LYS A 241 12.91 -5.02 5.36
CA LYS A 241 11.76 -4.85 4.44
C LYS A 241 10.55 -4.17 5.11
N PRO A 242 10.12 -4.51 6.33
CA PRO A 242 8.93 -3.92 6.96
C PRO A 242 9.05 -2.42 7.22
N LEU A 243 10.28 -1.93 7.49
CA LEU A 243 10.56 -0.50 7.65
C LEU A 243 10.29 0.29 6.37
N HIS A 244 10.21 -0.35 5.18
CA HIS A 244 9.78 0.31 3.96
C HIS A 244 8.34 0.84 4.06
N ILE A 245 7.41 0.04 4.61
CA ILE A 245 6.01 0.43 4.79
C ILE A 245 5.86 1.38 5.99
N GLY A 246 6.55 1.10 7.11
CA GLY A 246 6.57 2.02 8.25
C GLY A 246 7.08 3.42 7.87
N ASN A 247 8.17 3.49 7.09
CA ASN A 247 8.68 4.78 6.59
C ASN A 247 7.70 5.44 5.62
N ALA A 248 7.13 4.72 4.65
CA ALA A 248 6.13 5.26 3.75
C ALA A 248 4.94 5.87 4.50
N SER A 249 4.47 5.20 5.56
CA SER A 249 3.38 5.68 6.39
C SER A 249 3.75 6.95 7.16
N ARG A 250 4.85 6.94 7.94
CA ARG A 250 5.24 8.12 8.74
C ARG A 250 5.63 9.33 7.90
N LEU A 251 6.39 9.12 6.81
CA LEU A 251 6.99 10.21 6.03
C LEU A 251 5.94 10.91 5.16
N GLY A 252 4.91 10.19 4.69
CA GLY A 252 3.77 10.81 4.05
C GLY A 252 2.92 11.64 5.02
N LEU A 253 2.67 11.13 6.24
CA LEU A 253 2.01 11.89 7.30
C LEU A 253 2.81 13.15 7.67
N GLU A 254 4.13 13.03 7.82
CA GLU A 254 5.03 14.16 8.08
C GLU A 254 4.99 15.20 6.94
N ALA A 255 5.02 14.77 5.68
CA ALA A 255 4.89 15.65 4.52
C ALA A 255 3.57 16.44 4.51
N ALA A 256 2.44 15.80 4.81
CA ALA A 256 1.15 16.46 4.95
C ALA A 256 1.11 17.46 6.13
N LEU A 257 1.71 17.08 7.28
CA LEU A 257 1.83 17.96 8.45
C LEU A 257 2.75 19.17 8.20
N LEU A 258 3.79 19.03 7.39
CA LEU A 258 4.65 20.14 6.97
C LEU A 258 3.94 21.06 5.97
N ALA A 259 3.25 20.50 4.96
CA ALA A 259 2.45 21.28 4.01
C ALA A 259 1.31 22.06 4.69
N SER A 260 0.65 21.46 5.70
CA SER A 260 -0.38 22.13 6.52
C SER A 260 0.14 23.35 7.31
N ARG A 261 1.46 23.43 7.51
CA ARG A 261 2.16 24.56 8.15
C ARG A 261 2.71 25.57 7.15
N GLY A 262 2.42 25.40 5.86
CA GLY A 262 2.88 26.27 4.79
C GLY A 262 4.30 25.98 4.28
N LEU A 263 4.85 24.78 4.49
CA LEU A 263 6.08 24.40 3.80
C LEU A 263 5.81 24.21 2.30
N GLU A 264 6.53 24.97 1.48
CA GLU A 264 6.45 24.89 0.02
C GLU A 264 7.51 23.94 -0.56
N ALA A 265 7.20 23.33 -1.71
CA ALA A 265 8.11 22.48 -2.46
C ALA A 265 7.85 22.60 -3.98
N SER A 266 8.52 21.78 -4.81
CA SER A 266 8.48 21.95 -6.27
C SER A 266 7.06 21.81 -6.85
N PRO A 267 6.52 22.85 -7.54
CA PRO A 267 5.20 22.79 -8.18
C PRO A 267 5.18 21.95 -9.47
N LEU A 268 6.31 21.31 -9.81
CA LEU A 268 6.53 20.50 -10.99
C LEU A 268 7.08 19.10 -10.63
N ILE A 269 6.89 18.64 -9.37
CA ILE A 269 7.52 17.41 -8.89
C ILE A 269 7.10 16.16 -9.68
N LEU A 270 5.86 16.09 -10.17
CA LEU A 270 5.35 14.97 -10.97
C LEU A 270 5.57 15.16 -12.48
N ASP A 271 6.01 16.34 -12.91
CA ASP A 271 6.04 16.76 -14.31
C ASP A 271 7.31 16.31 -15.03
N ALA A 272 7.17 15.93 -16.30
CA ALA A 272 8.28 15.50 -17.16
C ALA A 272 8.71 16.64 -18.10
N VAL A 273 9.20 17.74 -17.51
CA VAL A 273 9.58 18.96 -18.25
C VAL A 273 11.11 19.19 -18.23
N PRO A 274 11.69 19.82 -19.27
CA PRO A 274 13.13 20.11 -19.32
C PRO A 274 13.62 20.90 -18.09
N GLY A 275 14.72 20.46 -17.51
CA GLY A 275 15.33 21.09 -16.32
C GLY A 275 14.78 20.64 -14.97
N VAL A 276 13.73 19.80 -14.94
CA VAL A 276 13.17 19.24 -13.69
C VAL A 276 13.50 17.76 -13.55
N ALA A 277 14.28 17.42 -12.52
CA ALA A 277 14.55 16.04 -12.09
C ALA A 277 13.66 15.70 -10.89
N GLY A 278 12.36 15.53 -11.14
CA GLY A 278 11.36 15.24 -10.11
C GLY A 278 11.19 13.75 -9.82
N PHE A 279 9.94 13.33 -9.68
CA PHE A 279 9.51 11.94 -9.41
C PHE A 279 9.95 10.94 -10.50
N SER A 280 10.34 11.44 -11.67
CA SER A 280 11.03 10.69 -12.72
C SER A 280 12.31 9.99 -12.25
N ALA A 281 12.98 10.48 -11.19
CA ALA A 281 14.19 9.86 -10.65
C ALA A 281 14.01 8.39 -10.22
N PHE A 282 12.78 7.97 -9.92
CA PHE A 282 12.44 6.62 -9.47
C PHE A 282 12.16 5.60 -10.59
N TYR A 283 11.94 6.04 -11.84
CA TYR A 283 11.51 5.19 -12.96
C TYR A 283 12.43 5.32 -14.18
N GLU A 284 12.59 4.26 -14.98
CA GLU A 284 13.37 4.32 -16.23
C GLU A 284 12.55 4.90 -17.39
N ASP A 285 11.26 4.56 -17.50
CA ASP A 285 10.37 5.00 -18.59
C ASP A 285 9.23 5.93 -18.11
N TYR A 286 9.60 7.07 -17.52
CA TYR A 286 8.65 8.00 -16.91
C TYR A 286 7.80 8.79 -17.94
N ALA A 287 6.49 8.54 -17.94
CA ALA A 287 5.47 9.17 -18.77
C ALA A 287 4.26 9.59 -17.89
N PRO A 288 4.33 10.75 -17.22
CA PRO A 288 3.27 11.21 -16.33
C PRO A 288 2.02 11.64 -17.10
N GLN A 289 0.87 11.60 -16.45
CA GLN A 289 -0.43 11.99 -17.00
C GLN A 289 -1.21 12.78 -15.92
N PRO A 290 -1.92 13.87 -16.27
CA PRO A 290 -2.73 14.61 -15.32
C PRO A 290 -3.93 13.78 -14.83
N LEU A 291 -4.48 14.14 -13.67
CA LEU A 291 -5.76 13.61 -13.18
C LEU A 291 -6.90 14.56 -13.54
N PRO A 292 -8.03 14.08 -14.08
CA PRO A 292 -9.23 14.89 -14.24
C PRO A 292 -9.66 15.51 -12.90
N SER A 293 -10.04 16.78 -12.90
CA SER A 293 -10.63 17.42 -11.72
C SER A 293 -11.99 16.78 -11.42
N PRO A 294 -12.27 16.36 -10.17
CA PRO A 294 -13.59 15.86 -9.77
C PRO A 294 -14.73 16.87 -9.97
N GLU A 295 -14.42 18.17 -10.13
CA GLU A 295 -15.40 19.22 -10.44
C GLU A 295 -15.77 19.29 -11.93
N GLU A 296 -14.94 18.70 -12.80
CA GLU A 296 -15.07 18.76 -14.26
C GLU A 296 -15.69 17.47 -14.85
N VAL A 297 -15.82 16.41 -14.05
CA VAL A 297 -16.47 15.14 -14.43
C VAL A 297 -17.59 14.78 -13.46
N GLU A 298 -18.78 14.43 -13.96
CA GLU A 298 -19.93 14.04 -13.12
C GLU A 298 -19.64 12.83 -12.21
N MET A 299 -18.70 11.97 -12.62
CA MET A 299 -18.26 10.77 -11.90
C MET A 299 -16.75 10.54 -12.14
N HIS A 300 -15.95 10.45 -11.07
CA HIS A 300 -14.56 9.96 -11.16
C HIS A 300 -14.52 8.44 -11.02
N SER A 301 -13.93 7.74 -11.99
CA SER A 301 -13.68 6.29 -11.88
C SER A 301 -12.38 6.04 -11.12
N PHE A 302 -12.49 5.55 -9.88
CA PHE A 302 -11.35 5.07 -9.09
C PHE A 302 -10.75 3.80 -9.71
N LEU A 303 -9.42 3.67 -9.67
CA LEU A 303 -8.72 2.47 -10.14
C LEU A 303 -9.15 1.20 -9.39
N LEU A 304 -9.61 1.34 -8.14
CA LEU A 304 -10.14 0.25 -7.33
C LEU A 304 -11.50 -0.27 -7.86
N GLU A 305 -12.17 0.39 -8.79
CA GLU A 305 -13.35 -0.16 -9.48
C GLU A 305 -12.97 -1.22 -10.51
N GLU A 306 -11.86 -1.03 -11.21
CA GLU A 306 -11.41 -1.90 -12.28
C GLU A 306 -10.48 -3.00 -11.75
N GLN A 307 -9.55 -2.65 -10.86
CA GLN A 307 -8.50 -3.55 -10.37
C GLN A 307 -8.63 -3.84 -8.87
N ASP A 308 -9.03 -5.06 -8.53
CA ASP A 308 -9.09 -5.54 -7.13
C ASP A 308 -7.70 -5.79 -6.52
N MET A 309 -7.68 -5.98 -5.21
CA MET A 309 -6.51 -6.46 -4.46
C MET A 309 -6.39 -7.98 -4.48
N ALA A 310 -5.17 -8.48 -4.30
CA ALA A 310 -4.92 -9.85 -3.89
C ALA A 310 -4.69 -9.90 -2.37
N PHE A 311 -5.40 -10.79 -1.69
CA PHE A 311 -5.25 -11.05 -0.26
C PHE A 311 -4.52 -12.37 -0.05
N LYS A 312 -3.34 -12.30 0.57
CA LYS A 312 -2.50 -13.46 0.86
C LYS A 312 -3.19 -14.37 1.89
N ARG A 313 -3.14 -15.70 1.67
CA ARG A 313 -3.60 -16.75 2.60
C ARG A 313 -2.58 -17.11 3.70
N PHE A 314 -1.30 -17.04 3.35
CA PHE A 314 -0.16 -17.28 4.24
C PHE A 314 0.88 -16.14 4.08
N PRO A 315 1.71 -15.88 5.10
CA PRO A 315 2.64 -14.75 5.13
C PRO A 315 3.89 -14.97 4.25
N ALA A 316 3.78 -14.70 2.95
CA ALA A 316 4.90 -14.80 2.01
C ALA A 316 4.72 -13.88 0.80
N HIS A 317 5.78 -13.73 0.02
CA HIS A 317 5.74 -13.00 -1.23
C HIS A 317 4.66 -13.57 -2.17
N LEU A 318 3.86 -12.71 -2.82
CA LEU A 318 2.66 -13.14 -3.56
C LEU A 318 2.93 -14.27 -4.59
N GLY A 319 4.10 -14.23 -5.23
CA GLY A 319 4.56 -15.29 -6.16
C GLY A 319 4.58 -16.71 -5.57
N MET A 320 4.71 -16.85 -4.25
CA MET A 320 4.71 -18.15 -3.56
C MET A 320 3.33 -18.81 -3.56
N HIS A 321 2.24 -18.04 -3.66
CA HIS A 321 0.88 -18.58 -3.61
C HIS A 321 0.52 -19.41 -4.85
N TRP A 322 1.05 -19.03 -6.03
CA TRP A 322 0.96 -19.87 -7.22
C TRP A 322 1.73 -21.18 -7.05
N VAL A 323 2.94 -21.13 -6.47
CA VAL A 323 3.77 -22.32 -6.25
C VAL A 323 3.15 -23.27 -5.23
N ALA A 324 2.62 -22.73 -4.12
CA ALA A 324 1.95 -23.52 -3.09
C ALA A 324 0.69 -24.23 -3.62
N ASP A 325 -0.17 -23.57 -4.41
CA ASP A 325 -1.37 -24.24 -4.98
C ASP A 325 -1.00 -25.29 -6.05
N ALA A 326 0.04 -25.04 -6.85
CA ALA A 326 0.55 -26.04 -7.80
C ALA A 326 1.15 -27.26 -7.07
N ALA A 327 1.91 -27.04 -5.99
CA ALA A 327 2.47 -28.09 -5.14
C ALA A 327 1.38 -28.86 -4.37
N ALA A 328 0.39 -28.19 -3.79
CA ALA A 328 -0.72 -28.82 -3.07
C ALA A 328 -1.57 -29.72 -3.99
N THR A 329 -1.68 -29.37 -5.28
CA THR A 329 -2.29 -30.24 -6.30
C THR A 329 -1.53 -31.55 -6.46
N VAL A 330 -0.19 -31.50 -6.48
CA VAL A 330 0.67 -32.70 -6.52
C VAL A 330 0.60 -33.49 -5.21
N HIS A 331 0.67 -32.81 -4.06
CA HIS A 331 0.51 -33.45 -2.75
C HIS A 331 -0.78 -34.27 -2.67
N LYS A 332 -1.91 -33.69 -3.08
CA LYS A 332 -3.20 -34.39 -3.08
C LYS A 332 -3.18 -35.67 -3.92
N ALA A 333 -2.64 -35.61 -5.14
CA ALA A 333 -2.53 -36.77 -6.02
C ALA A 333 -1.60 -37.88 -5.44
N LEU A 334 -0.59 -37.49 -4.65
CA LEU A 334 0.28 -38.42 -3.92
C LEU A 334 -0.40 -39.00 -2.66
N MET A 335 -1.33 -38.28 -2.02
CA MET A 335 -2.13 -38.81 -0.91
C MET A 335 -3.16 -39.86 -1.35
N ASP A 336 -3.57 -39.85 -2.62
CA ASP A 336 -4.43 -40.90 -3.20
C ASP A 336 -3.68 -42.24 -3.41
N LEU A 337 -2.35 -42.26 -3.30
CA LEU A 337 -1.54 -43.49 -3.33
C LEU A 337 -1.62 -44.27 -2.00
N PRO A 338 -1.36 -45.59 -2.01
CA PRO A 338 -1.40 -46.42 -0.79
C PRO A 338 -0.47 -45.97 0.34
N ILE A 339 0.61 -45.23 0.03
CA ILE A 339 1.62 -44.75 0.98
C ILE A 339 1.09 -43.57 1.82
N ARG A 340 0.10 -42.81 1.31
CA ARG A 340 -0.60 -41.71 2.00
C ARG A 340 0.31 -40.71 2.74
N SER A 341 1.51 -40.50 2.24
CA SER A 341 2.54 -39.65 2.81
C SER A 341 3.60 -39.37 1.74
N ILE A 342 4.33 -38.26 1.92
CA ILE A 342 5.46 -37.90 1.07
C ILE A 342 6.70 -37.91 1.97
N SER A 343 7.69 -38.71 1.58
CA SER A 343 9.01 -38.70 2.19
C SER A 343 10.06 -38.37 1.13
N PRO A 344 11.17 -37.70 1.50
CA PRO A 344 12.22 -37.37 0.54
C PRO A 344 12.74 -38.58 -0.24
N ASN A 345 12.87 -39.72 0.44
CA ASN A 345 13.30 -41.00 -0.15
C ASN A 345 12.45 -41.48 -1.33
N MET A 346 11.20 -41.03 -1.45
CA MET A 346 10.32 -41.39 -2.58
C MET A 346 10.52 -40.51 -3.81
N VAL A 347 11.06 -39.29 -3.66
CA VAL A 347 11.10 -38.25 -4.70
C VAL A 347 12.45 -38.27 -5.41
N GLN A 348 12.50 -38.55 -6.70
CA GLN A 348 13.74 -38.49 -7.48
C GLN A 348 14.16 -37.04 -7.79
N ASP A 349 13.23 -36.21 -8.25
CA ASP A 349 13.48 -34.85 -8.74
C ASP A 349 12.20 -34.00 -8.64
N ILE A 350 12.35 -32.70 -8.39
CA ILE A 350 11.27 -31.70 -8.34
C ILE A 350 11.62 -30.58 -9.31
N LEU A 351 10.82 -30.42 -10.36
CA LEU A 351 10.97 -29.34 -11.32
C LEU A 351 9.91 -28.25 -11.09
N LEU A 352 10.36 -27.03 -10.81
CA LEU A 352 9.52 -25.83 -10.71
C LEU A 352 9.63 -25.00 -11.98
N ARG A 353 8.50 -24.73 -12.65
CA ARG A 353 8.45 -23.76 -13.77
C ARG A 353 7.78 -22.48 -13.30
N VAL A 354 8.57 -21.42 -13.17
CA VAL A 354 8.20 -20.16 -12.50
C VAL A 354 8.83 -18.96 -13.21
N PRO A 355 8.30 -17.73 -13.09
CA PRO A 355 8.90 -16.57 -13.74
C PRO A 355 10.30 -16.29 -13.20
N HIS A 356 11.20 -15.83 -14.07
CA HIS A 356 12.55 -15.41 -13.68
C HIS A 356 12.49 -14.20 -12.73
N SER A 357 13.10 -14.32 -11.53
CA SER A 357 13.16 -13.24 -10.54
C SER A 357 14.49 -13.23 -9.78
N LYS A 358 14.97 -12.03 -9.46
CA LYS A 358 16.29 -11.81 -8.83
C LYS A 358 16.32 -11.96 -7.31
N TYR A 359 15.17 -11.91 -6.62
CA TYR A 359 15.13 -11.88 -5.13
C TYR A 359 14.28 -12.95 -4.46
N ILE A 360 13.50 -13.73 -5.22
CA ILE A 360 12.64 -14.82 -4.70
C ILE A 360 13.04 -16.25 -5.14
N ASN A 361 14.12 -16.36 -5.91
CA ASN A 361 14.77 -17.64 -6.20
C ASN A 361 15.84 -17.88 -5.12
N ARG A 362 15.54 -18.74 -4.15
CA ARG A 362 16.38 -18.98 -2.95
C ARG A 362 16.34 -20.46 -2.61
N PRO A 363 17.27 -21.28 -3.13
CA PRO A 363 17.18 -22.74 -3.00
C PRO A 363 17.28 -23.24 -1.56
N TYR A 364 18.09 -22.57 -0.73
CA TYR A 364 18.28 -22.90 0.68
C TYR A 364 18.10 -21.62 1.50
N PRO A 365 16.88 -21.30 1.98
CA PRO A 365 16.71 -20.19 2.90
C PRO A 365 17.29 -20.54 4.27
N GLU A 366 17.96 -19.58 4.90
CA GLU A 366 18.56 -19.74 6.24
C GLU A 366 17.80 -18.95 7.32
N SER A 367 16.75 -18.22 6.94
CA SER A 367 15.93 -17.42 7.86
C SER A 367 14.50 -17.29 7.38
N GLU A 368 13.60 -16.92 8.30
CA GLU A 368 12.19 -16.63 8.04
C GLU A 368 12.01 -15.74 6.79
N HIS A 369 12.67 -14.57 6.76
CA HIS A 369 12.54 -13.62 5.64
C HIS A 369 13.01 -14.20 4.29
N GLN A 370 14.00 -15.09 4.29
CA GLN A 370 14.43 -15.79 3.07
C GLN A 370 13.40 -16.86 2.65
N ALA A 371 12.82 -17.60 3.61
CA ALA A 371 11.79 -18.62 3.34
C ALA A 371 10.50 -17.99 2.77
N ARG A 372 10.09 -16.82 3.29
CA ARG A 372 9.00 -16.00 2.72
C ARG A 372 9.25 -15.55 1.28
N HIS A 373 10.50 -15.61 0.82
CA HIS A 373 10.96 -15.25 -0.53
C HIS A 373 11.69 -16.43 -1.21
N SER A 374 11.20 -17.66 -1.07
CA SER A 374 11.79 -18.85 -1.70
C SER A 374 10.73 -19.70 -2.40
N PHE A 375 10.78 -19.76 -3.74
CA PHE A 375 9.92 -20.67 -4.51
C PHE A 375 10.11 -22.13 -4.05
N GLN A 376 11.35 -22.54 -3.85
CA GLN A 376 11.73 -23.89 -3.47
C GLN A 376 11.16 -24.30 -2.11
N PHE A 377 11.29 -23.41 -1.11
CA PHE A 377 10.74 -23.61 0.23
C PHE A 377 9.23 -23.81 0.21
N ASN A 378 8.51 -22.92 -0.47
CA ASN A 378 7.05 -22.94 -0.48
C ASN A 378 6.51 -24.13 -1.29
N ALA A 379 7.22 -24.56 -2.34
CA ALA A 379 6.93 -25.82 -3.03
C ALA A 379 7.12 -27.04 -2.12
N CYS A 380 8.30 -27.19 -1.50
CA CYS A 380 8.61 -28.37 -0.69
C CYS A 380 7.77 -28.45 0.60
N THR A 381 7.46 -27.30 1.21
CA THR A 381 6.53 -27.22 2.35
C THR A 381 5.14 -27.69 1.95
N ALA A 382 4.56 -27.14 0.87
CA ALA A 382 3.25 -27.59 0.38
C ALA A 382 3.25 -29.04 -0.11
N LEU A 383 4.37 -29.58 -0.59
CA LEU A 383 4.53 -31.00 -0.90
C LEU A 383 4.56 -31.87 0.35
N LEU A 384 5.23 -31.48 1.43
CA LEU A 384 5.26 -32.24 2.69
C LEU A 384 3.94 -32.15 3.46
N ASP A 385 3.47 -30.92 3.69
CA ASP A 385 2.41 -30.62 4.66
C ASP A 385 1.02 -30.47 4.01
N GLY A 386 0.96 -30.42 2.67
CA GLY A 386 -0.28 -30.21 1.90
C GLY A 386 -0.73 -28.75 1.81
N GLU A 387 -0.20 -27.87 2.67
CA GLU A 387 -0.46 -26.44 2.69
C GLU A 387 0.77 -25.62 3.15
N VAL A 388 0.68 -24.30 3.06
CA VAL A 388 1.62 -23.37 3.68
C VAL A 388 0.82 -22.44 4.61
N THR A 389 1.27 -22.29 5.85
CA THR A 389 0.57 -21.56 6.92
C THR A 389 1.46 -20.49 7.55
N VAL A 390 1.00 -19.83 8.61
CA VAL A 390 1.85 -18.94 9.42
C VAL A 390 2.95 -19.76 10.13
N GLN A 391 2.61 -20.95 10.59
CA GLN A 391 3.46 -21.86 11.35
C GLN A 391 4.60 -22.44 10.48
N SER A 392 4.38 -22.58 9.17
CA SER A 392 5.40 -23.04 8.22
C SER A 392 6.70 -22.21 8.24
N PHE A 393 6.66 -20.96 8.69
CA PHE A 393 7.81 -20.05 8.70
C PHE A 393 8.52 -19.96 10.06
N GLN A 394 8.07 -20.69 11.08
CA GLN A 394 8.76 -20.78 12.37
C GLN A 394 10.09 -21.54 12.22
N ASN A 395 11.08 -21.23 13.05
CA ASN A 395 12.43 -21.78 12.93
C ASN A 395 12.45 -23.31 12.88
N GLU A 396 11.64 -23.97 13.71
CA GLU A 396 11.53 -25.43 13.78
C GLU A 396 10.98 -26.03 12.49
N ALA A 397 10.03 -25.35 11.84
CA ALA A 397 9.43 -25.77 10.57
C ALA A 397 10.36 -25.51 9.37
N VAL A 398 11.13 -24.41 9.42
CA VAL A 398 12.12 -24.03 8.41
C VAL A 398 13.33 -24.96 8.44
N LEU A 399 13.75 -25.41 9.63
CA LEU A 399 14.97 -26.21 9.83
C LEU A 399 14.77 -27.74 9.77
N ARG A 400 13.62 -28.22 9.26
CA ARG A 400 13.31 -29.66 9.17
C ARG A 400 14.26 -30.42 8.23
N PRO A 401 14.86 -31.55 8.66
CA PRO A 401 15.74 -32.34 7.80
C PRO A 401 15.08 -32.79 6.49
N GLU A 402 13.84 -33.27 6.55
CA GLU A 402 13.10 -33.72 5.35
C GLU A 402 12.85 -32.60 4.34
N LEU A 403 12.74 -31.35 4.81
CA LEU A 403 12.59 -30.19 3.95
C LEU A 403 13.88 -29.93 3.16
N TYR A 404 15.03 -29.87 3.83
CA TYR A 404 16.32 -29.68 3.14
C TYR A 404 16.66 -30.83 2.18
N GLU A 405 16.26 -32.05 2.51
CA GLU A 405 16.44 -33.20 1.64
C GLU A 405 15.54 -33.16 0.39
N LEU A 406 14.35 -32.54 0.45
CA LEU A 406 13.57 -32.20 -0.74
C LEU A 406 14.16 -31.00 -1.50
N LEU A 407 14.60 -29.94 -0.81
CA LEU A 407 15.21 -28.76 -1.42
C LEU A 407 16.42 -29.12 -2.29
N SER A 408 17.23 -30.11 -1.88
CA SER A 408 18.36 -30.61 -2.67
C SER A 408 17.98 -31.28 -3.99
N ARG A 409 16.69 -31.63 -4.15
CA ARG A 409 16.12 -32.26 -5.34
C ARG A 409 15.33 -31.26 -6.20
N VAL A 410 15.37 -29.96 -5.89
CA VAL A 410 14.64 -28.93 -6.65
C VAL A 410 15.48 -28.32 -7.77
N ARG A 411 14.97 -28.40 -9.00
CA ARG A 411 15.42 -27.65 -10.17
C ARG A 411 14.41 -26.58 -10.55
N VAL A 412 14.89 -25.45 -11.05
CA VAL A 412 14.05 -24.30 -11.44
C VAL A 412 14.25 -23.97 -12.91
N GLU A 413 13.15 -23.94 -13.66
CA GLU A 413 13.08 -23.48 -15.04
C GLU A 413 12.28 -22.18 -15.16
N HIS A 414 12.60 -21.39 -16.18
CA HIS A 414 11.99 -20.09 -16.45
C HIS A 414 11.41 -20.06 -17.87
N PRO A 415 10.14 -20.48 -18.06
CA PRO A 415 9.49 -20.43 -19.36
C PRO A 415 9.41 -19.00 -19.93
N GLN A 416 9.62 -18.86 -21.24
CA GLN A 416 9.61 -17.55 -21.91
C GLN A 416 8.22 -16.88 -21.92
N ASP A 417 7.15 -17.68 -21.80
CA ASP A 417 5.76 -17.23 -21.72
C ASP A 417 5.30 -16.87 -20.31
N ASN A 418 6.17 -17.03 -19.29
CA ASN A 418 5.86 -16.77 -17.88
C ASN A 418 6.57 -15.49 -17.38
N PRO A 419 6.04 -14.28 -17.67
CA PRO A 419 6.65 -13.03 -17.25
C PRO A 419 6.50 -12.80 -15.74
N ALA A 420 7.47 -12.11 -15.14
CA ALA A 420 7.48 -11.71 -13.74
C ALA A 420 6.45 -10.59 -13.45
N ASN A 421 5.17 -10.91 -13.58
CA ASN A 421 4.04 -9.99 -13.55
C ASN A 421 2.82 -10.68 -12.91
N PHE A 422 2.36 -10.20 -11.76
CA PHE A 422 1.27 -10.82 -11.00
C PHE A 422 -0.06 -10.95 -11.76
N ASN A 423 -0.26 -10.19 -12.84
CA ASN A 423 -1.46 -10.33 -13.67
C ASN A 423 -1.31 -11.40 -14.77
N ARG A 424 -0.12 -11.97 -14.99
CA ARG A 424 0.14 -12.95 -16.08
C ARG A 424 0.91 -14.20 -15.67
N MET A 425 1.64 -14.18 -14.56
CA MET A 425 2.46 -15.31 -14.14
C MET A 425 1.64 -16.54 -13.75
N TYR A 426 2.27 -17.70 -13.91
CA TYR A 426 1.79 -19.00 -13.44
C TYR A 426 2.91 -19.74 -12.68
N ALA A 427 2.59 -20.85 -12.05
CA ALA A 427 3.58 -21.81 -11.57
C ALA A 427 3.19 -23.24 -11.97
N GLU A 428 4.19 -24.05 -12.32
CA GLU A 428 4.05 -25.50 -12.43
C GLU A 428 5.02 -26.20 -11.47
N VAL A 429 4.57 -27.33 -10.93
CA VAL A 429 5.34 -28.23 -10.08
C VAL A 429 5.23 -29.63 -10.68
N GLU A 430 6.37 -30.21 -11.01
CA GLU A 430 6.49 -31.57 -11.53
C GLU A 430 7.37 -32.39 -10.58
N VAL A 431 6.84 -33.48 -10.04
CA VAL A 431 7.52 -34.36 -9.09
C VAL A 431 7.66 -35.74 -9.72
N THR A 432 8.91 -36.14 -9.93
CA THR A 432 9.26 -37.50 -10.39
C THR A 432 9.57 -38.34 -9.16
N LEU A 433 8.93 -39.50 -9.03
CA LEU A 433 9.21 -40.46 -7.97
C LEU A 433 10.35 -41.42 -8.36
N VAL A 434 10.99 -42.05 -7.37
CA VAL A 434 12.03 -43.08 -7.58
C VAL A 434 11.48 -44.33 -8.31
N SER A 435 10.16 -44.54 -8.31
CA SER A 435 9.48 -45.55 -9.15
C SER A 435 9.49 -45.20 -10.64
N GLY A 436 9.76 -43.96 -11.02
CA GLY A 436 9.59 -43.41 -12.36
C GLY A 436 8.23 -42.75 -12.62
N ASP A 437 7.30 -42.80 -11.67
CA ASP A 437 6.00 -42.11 -11.79
C ASP A 437 6.18 -40.58 -11.74
N VAL A 438 5.40 -39.84 -12.53
CA VAL A 438 5.50 -38.36 -12.61
C VAL A 438 4.15 -37.70 -12.33
N PHE A 439 4.14 -36.83 -11.32
CA PHE A 439 2.98 -36.06 -10.90
C PHE A 439 3.17 -34.59 -11.28
N ARG A 440 2.11 -33.93 -11.77
CA ARG A 440 2.16 -32.54 -12.23
C ARG A 440 1.01 -31.73 -11.65
N GLY A 441 1.32 -30.52 -11.19
CA GLY A 441 0.35 -29.51 -10.76
C GLY A 441 0.68 -28.18 -11.43
N ARG A 442 -0.37 -27.43 -11.78
CA ARG A 442 -0.26 -26.10 -12.38
C ARG A 442 -1.24 -25.16 -11.70
N CYS A 443 -0.80 -23.94 -11.43
CA CYS A 443 -1.64 -22.86 -10.94
C CYS A 443 -1.43 -21.62 -11.82
N ASP A 444 -2.48 -21.19 -12.49
CA ASP A 444 -2.54 -19.90 -13.21
C ASP A 444 -3.16 -18.79 -12.35
N THR A 445 -3.97 -19.14 -11.34
CA THR A 445 -4.61 -18.22 -10.39
C THR A 445 -4.95 -18.96 -9.10
N PHE A 446 -4.41 -18.49 -7.97
CA PHE A 446 -4.62 -19.07 -6.64
C PHE A 446 -5.82 -18.42 -5.93
N TYR A 447 -6.38 -19.09 -4.90
CA TYR A 447 -7.46 -18.51 -4.08
C TYR A 447 -6.94 -17.34 -3.22
N GLY A 448 -7.53 -16.16 -3.41
CA GLY A 448 -7.11 -14.89 -2.83
C GLY A 448 -6.51 -13.89 -3.83
N HIS A 449 -6.18 -14.32 -5.06
CA HIS A 449 -5.80 -13.43 -6.15
C HIS A 449 -7.00 -12.58 -6.63
N TRP A 450 -6.79 -11.40 -7.24
CA TRP A 450 -7.90 -10.55 -7.73
C TRP A 450 -8.80 -11.21 -8.78
N ARG A 451 -8.34 -12.28 -9.46
CA ARG A 451 -9.16 -13.10 -10.37
C ARG A 451 -9.95 -14.22 -9.68
N ASN A 452 -9.60 -14.56 -8.43
CA ASN A 452 -10.27 -15.57 -7.60
C ASN A 452 -10.23 -15.10 -6.13
N PRO A 453 -10.90 -13.97 -5.81
CA PRO A 453 -10.70 -13.26 -4.55
C PRO A 453 -11.22 -14.07 -3.35
N LEU A 454 -10.66 -13.81 -2.16
CA LEU A 454 -11.18 -14.39 -0.93
C LEU A 454 -12.66 -14.02 -0.75
N SER A 455 -13.48 -15.01 -0.39
CA SER A 455 -14.85 -14.77 0.08
C SER A 455 -14.82 -13.89 1.33
N GLU A 456 -15.91 -13.17 1.59
CA GLU A 456 -16.01 -12.33 2.79
C GLU A 456 -15.81 -13.16 4.06
N GLU A 457 -16.42 -14.35 4.14
CA GLU A 457 -16.21 -15.31 5.22
C GLU A 457 -14.75 -15.75 5.37
N SER A 458 -14.04 -16.00 4.27
CA SER A 458 -12.62 -16.38 4.33
C SER A 458 -11.73 -15.21 4.78
N LEU A 459 -12.07 -13.98 4.39
CA LEU A 459 -11.35 -12.78 4.83
C LEU A 459 -11.63 -12.49 6.31
N LYS A 460 -12.89 -12.56 6.75
CA LYS A 460 -13.28 -12.43 8.17
C LYS A 460 -12.67 -13.55 9.02
N LYS A 461 -12.55 -14.77 8.50
CA LYS A 461 -11.81 -15.87 9.17
C LYS A 461 -10.30 -15.60 9.26
N LYS A 462 -9.65 -15.11 8.18
CA LYS A 462 -8.25 -14.66 8.23
C LYS A 462 -8.07 -13.57 9.29
N PHE A 463 -8.94 -12.57 9.29
CA PHE A 463 -8.94 -11.49 10.28
C PHE A 463 -9.05 -12.03 11.72
N ARG A 464 -10.05 -12.86 12.01
CA ARG A 464 -10.25 -13.43 13.35
C ARG A 464 -9.05 -14.27 13.81
N ASN A 465 -8.47 -15.09 12.93
CA ASN A 465 -7.26 -15.86 13.24
C ASN A 465 -6.05 -14.96 13.57
N ASN A 466 -5.85 -13.89 12.80
CA ASN A 466 -4.71 -13.00 12.96
C ASN A 466 -4.88 -12.06 14.18
N ALA A 467 -6.05 -11.44 14.33
CA ALA A 467 -6.36 -10.52 15.43
C ALA A 467 -6.50 -11.25 16.77
N GLY A 468 -7.04 -12.48 16.78
CA GLY A 468 -7.20 -13.30 17.97
C GLY A 468 -5.89 -13.81 18.60
N ALA A 469 -4.74 -13.60 17.94
CA ALA A 469 -3.42 -13.81 18.53
C ALA A 469 -3.06 -12.73 19.57
N VAL A 470 -3.80 -11.60 19.60
CA VAL A 470 -3.47 -10.39 20.38
C VAL A 470 -4.68 -9.80 21.09
N LEU A 471 -5.87 -9.87 20.50
CA LEU A 471 -7.09 -9.27 21.02
C LEU A 471 -8.08 -10.30 21.57
N THR A 472 -8.88 -9.89 22.55
CA THR A 472 -10.02 -10.68 23.04
C THR A 472 -11.10 -10.84 21.97
N PRO A 473 -11.90 -11.94 21.98
CA PRO A 473 -12.97 -12.17 21.01
C PRO A 473 -13.91 -10.95 20.83
N ASP A 474 -14.34 -10.34 21.93
CA ASP A 474 -15.21 -9.15 21.91
C ASP A 474 -14.59 -7.97 21.14
N ARG A 475 -13.27 -7.74 21.27
CA ARG A 475 -12.55 -6.68 20.52
C ARG A 475 -12.39 -7.06 19.06
N VAL A 476 -12.20 -8.34 18.75
CA VAL A 476 -12.11 -8.84 17.38
C VAL A 476 -13.46 -8.65 16.66
N ASP A 477 -14.57 -9.08 17.26
CA ASP A 477 -15.89 -8.93 16.64
C ASP A 477 -16.36 -7.46 16.58
N ALA A 478 -16.00 -6.62 17.57
CA ALA A 478 -16.22 -5.18 17.49
C ALA A 478 -15.50 -4.53 16.29
N LEU A 479 -14.28 -4.97 15.96
CA LEU A 479 -13.58 -4.50 14.75
C LEU A 479 -14.23 -4.98 13.46
N VAL A 480 -14.72 -6.23 13.41
CA VAL A 480 -15.46 -6.73 12.25
C VAL A 480 -16.70 -5.86 12.02
N GLN A 481 -17.48 -5.59 13.06
CA GLN A 481 -18.67 -4.73 12.97
C GLN A 481 -18.31 -3.28 12.57
N ALA A 482 -17.32 -2.67 13.23
CA ALA A 482 -16.90 -1.30 12.95
C ALA A 482 -16.35 -1.12 11.53
N VAL A 483 -15.75 -2.16 10.94
CA VAL A 483 -15.36 -2.15 9.52
C VAL A 483 -16.56 -2.40 8.61
N ASP A 484 -17.44 -3.36 8.92
CA ASP A 484 -18.64 -3.65 8.12
C ASP A 484 -19.57 -2.44 7.98
N GLU A 485 -19.71 -1.64 9.04
CA GLU A 485 -20.57 -0.44 9.12
C GLU A 485 -19.80 0.88 8.83
N LEU A 486 -18.53 0.81 8.39
CA LEU A 486 -17.60 1.96 8.40
C LEU A 486 -18.11 3.22 7.68
N GLU A 487 -18.77 3.09 6.53
CA GLU A 487 -19.34 4.24 5.80
C GLU A 487 -20.51 4.94 6.52
N TYR A 488 -21.07 4.33 7.57
CA TYR A 488 -22.19 4.85 8.35
C TYR A 488 -21.78 5.37 9.74
N LEU A 489 -20.52 5.24 10.14
CA LEU A 489 -20.06 5.71 11.45
C LEU A 489 -19.98 7.25 11.50
N ASP A 490 -20.75 7.86 12.41
CA ASP A 490 -20.72 9.30 12.72
C ASP A 490 -19.36 9.77 13.28
N ASP A 491 -18.57 8.87 13.87
CA ASP A 491 -17.16 9.10 14.17
C ASP A 491 -16.39 7.77 14.20
N CYS A 492 -15.07 7.79 13.96
CA CYS A 492 -14.25 6.58 13.88
C CYS A 492 -13.82 5.94 15.22
N THR A 493 -14.31 6.43 16.37
CA THR A 493 -13.99 5.87 17.70
C THR A 493 -14.32 4.38 17.84
N PRO A 494 -15.40 3.82 17.25
CA PRO A 494 -15.66 2.37 17.26
C PRO A 494 -14.58 1.55 16.54
N LEU A 495 -13.87 2.13 15.57
CA LEU A 495 -12.73 1.48 14.89
C LEU A 495 -11.43 1.66 15.70
N LEU A 496 -11.22 2.83 16.32
CA LEU A 496 -10.01 3.13 17.07
C LEU A 496 -9.95 2.40 18.42
N THR A 497 -11.02 2.45 19.22
CA THR A 497 -11.01 1.97 20.62
C THR A 497 -10.63 0.49 20.76
N PRO A 498 -11.12 -0.44 19.91
CA PRO A 498 -10.72 -1.85 19.98
C PRO A 498 -9.27 -2.13 19.52
N LEU A 499 -8.51 -1.11 19.10
CA LEU A 499 -7.08 -1.20 18.77
C LEU A 499 -6.14 -0.63 19.86
N GLN A 500 -6.68 0.10 20.85
CA GLN A 500 -5.94 0.79 21.93
C GLN A 500 -5.57 -0.13 23.11
#